data_AF-A0A137PIY7-F1
#
_entry.id   AF-A0A137PIY7-F1
#
_cell.length_a   1.000
_cell.length_b   1.000
_cell.length_c   1.000
_cell.angle_alpha   90.00
_cell.angle_beta   90.00
_cell.angle_gamma   90.00
#
_symmetry.space_group_name_H-M   'P 1'
#
loop_
_entity.id
_entity.type
_entity.pdbx_description
1 polymer ?
#
loop_
_entity_poly.entity_id
_entity_poly.type
_entity_poly.pdbx_seq_one_letter_code
_entity_poly.pdbx_strand_id
1 'polypeptide(L)'
;TVVFNMNGFTLANVDLGYMRMMTRMLSDHYPELLHRVLIHDAPWIFNSVWSVLCTFLDPVIKSKVIFSQDDQIKDYVDEDVLLSYLGGSNPYTHEYFPPKGNEGLIKPHDDEYSKLKGERAALLNKFEESTYNWIDSNEKAIKLKRDELANELASNHAKLDKYEYSGNIYRRLKVIKGYDNVNW
;
A
#
# COMPACT_ATOMS: atom_id res chain seq x y z
N THR A 1 -15.40 -2.61 9.05
CA THR A 1 -15.17 -2.27 10.47
C THR A 1 -13.74 -1.81 10.63
N VAL A 2 -13.49 -0.76 11.40
CA VAL A 2 -12.13 -0.33 11.78
C VAL A 2 -11.95 -0.63 13.27
N VAL A 3 -10.81 -1.20 13.66
CA VAL A 3 -10.49 -1.51 15.06
C VAL A 3 -9.30 -0.65 15.49
N PHE A 4 -9.50 0.18 16.51
CA PHE A 4 -8.43 0.86 17.23
C PHE A 4 -8.11 0.05 18.49
N ASN A 5 -7.00 -0.68 18.45
CA ASN A 5 -6.45 -1.32 19.64
C ASN A 5 -5.77 -0.25 20.51
N MET A 6 -6.28 -0.06 21.73
CA MET A 6 -5.81 0.94 22.67
C MET A 6 -4.81 0.38 23.69
N ASN A 7 -4.39 -0.88 23.55
CA ASN A 7 -3.34 -1.45 24.37
C ASN A 7 -2.04 -0.63 24.23
N GLY A 8 -1.48 -0.23 25.38
CA GLY A 8 -0.29 0.64 25.44
C GLY A 8 -0.58 2.13 25.22
N PHE A 9 -1.85 2.55 25.12
CA PHE A 9 -2.22 3.95 24.95
C PHE A 9 -1.78 4.83 26.14
N THR A 10 -1.20 5.98 25.82
CA THR A 10 -0.88 7.05 26.76
C THR A 10 -1.31 8.41 26.18
N LEU A 11 -1.38 9.44 27.02
CA LEU A 11 -1.67 10.81 26.54
C LEU A 11 -0.61 11.35 25.57
N ALA A 12 0.62 10.81 25.60
CA ALA A 12 1.66 11.17 24.63
C ALA A 12 1.33 10.73 23.21
N ASN A 13 0.38 9.81 23.03
CA ASN A 13 -0.09 9.35 21.73
C ASN A 13 -1.23 10.22 21.16
N VAL A 14 -1.69 11.24 21.89
CA VAL A 14 -2.86 12.05 21.50
C VAL A 14 -2.44 13.27 20.70
N ASP A 15 -2.77 13.28 19.42
CA ASP A 15 -2.72 14.47 18.57
C ASP A 15 -4.14 14.93 18.19
N LEU A 16 -4.66 15.91 18.94
CA LEU A 16 -5.99 16.46 18.69
C LEU A 16 -6.12 17.20 17.36
N GLY A 17 -5.02 17.73 16.83
CA GLY A 17 -4.99 18.42 15.53
C GLY A 17 -5.18 17.44 14.40
N TYR A 18 -4.40 16.35 14.41
CA TYR A 18 -4.53 15.25 13.46
C TYR A 18 -5.92 14.61 13.53
N MET A 19 -6.41 14.30 14.73
CA MET A 19 -7.74 13.69 14.90
C MET A 19 -8.86 14.58 14.34
N ARG A 20 -8.81 15.90 14.60
CA ARG A 20 -9.79 16.86 14.04
C ARG A 20 -9.74 16.91 12.51
N MET A 21 -8.54 16.89 11.93
CA MET A 21 -8.37 16.86 10.48
C MET A 21 -8.97 15.57 9.89
N MET A 22 -8.67 14.42 10.50
CA MET A 22 -9.17 13.12 10.05
C MET A 22 -10.69 13.04 10.14
N THR A 23 -11.31 13.49 11.23
CA THR A 23 -12.77 13.44 11.39
C THR A 23 -13.49 14.35 10.40
N ARG A 24 -12.92 15.53 10.09
CA ARG A 24 -13.44 16.39 9.01
C ARG A 24 -13.33 15.72 7.65
N MET A 25 -12.17 15.14 7.33
CA MET A 25 -11.96 14.48 6.04
C MET A 25 -12.94 13.30 5.83
N LEU A 26 -13.18 12.50 6.87
CA LEU A 26 -14.18 11.43 6.83
C LEU A 26 -15.62 11.96 6.67
N SER A 27 -15.96 13.08 7.32
CA SER A 27 -17.30 13.66 7.25
C SER A 27 -17.58 14.32 5.90
N ASP A 28 -16.60 15.06 5.36
CA ASP A 28 -16.78 15.93 4.20
C ASP A 28 -16.57 15.19 2.87
N HIS A 29 -15.64 14.22 2.83
CA HIS A 29 -15.25 13.55 1.58
C HIS A 29 -15.63 12.07 1.50
N TYR A 30 -15.84 11.42 2.65
CA TYR A 30 -16.18 10.00 2.72
C TYR A 30 -17.41 9.73 3.59
N PRO A 31 -18.51 10.49 3.43
CA PRO A 31 -19.71 10.25 4.19
C PRO A 31 -20.19 8.82 3.91
N GLU A 32 -20.70 8.17 4.96
CA GLU A 32 -21.29 6.82 4.90
C GLU A 32 -20.34 5.63 4.64
N LEU A 33 -19.08 5.84 4.23
CA LEU A 33 -18.14 4.72 4.03
C LEU A 33 -17.75 4.01 5.33
N LEU A 34 -17.76 4.74 6.43
CA LEU A 34 -17.45 4.18 7.74
C LEU A 34 -18.66 3.41 8.25
N HIS A 35 -18.59 2.08 8.31
CA HIS A 35 -19.65 1.25 8.93
C HIS A 35 -19.65 1.38 10.45
N ARG A 36 -18.51 1.10 11.07
CA ARG A 36 -18.29 1.19 12.52
C ARG A 36 -16.81 1.31 12.87
N VAL A 37 -16.56 1.90 14.03
CA VAL A 37 -15.25 2.01 14.67
C VAL A 37 -15.32 1.31 16.02
N LEU A 38 -14.50 0.29 16.23
CA LEU A 38 -14.32 -0.36 17.52
C LEU A 38 -13.13 0.29 18.22
N ILE A 39 -13.36 0.93 19.37
CA ILE A 39 -12.30 1.32 20.29
C ILE A 39 -12.14 0.16 21.27
N HIS A 40 -11.08 -0.62 21.11
CA HIS A 40 -10.83 -1.86 21.83
C HIS A 40 -9.80 -1.66 22.95
N ASP A 41 -10.08 -2.18 24.14
CA ASP A 41 -9.25 -2.07 25.35
C ASP A 41 -8.85 -0.63 25.72
N ALA A 42 -9.82 0.30 25.59
CA ALA A 42 -9.59 1.69 25.95
C ALA A 42 -9.30 1.83 27.46
N PRO A 43 -8.15 2.39 27.87
CA PRO A 43 -7.91 2.66 29.28
C PRO A 43 -8.83 3.79 29.76
N TRP A 44 -9.13 3.83 31.06
CA TRP A 44 -10.04 4.82 31.66
C TRP A 44 -9.69 6.29 31.33
N ILE A 45 -8.40 6.60 31.13
CA ILE A 45 -7.91 7.94 30.76
C ILE A 45 -8.39 8.37 29.37
N PHE A 46 -8.70 7.43 28.47
CA PHE A 46 -9.22 7.73 27.14
C PHE A 46 -10.59 8.42 27.18
N ASN A 47 -11.38 8.25 28.26
CA ASN A 47 -12.67 8.91 28.41
C ASN A 47 -12.57 10.45 28.29
N SER A 48 -11.50 11.04 28.82
CA SER A 48 -11.25 12.48 28.71
C SER A 48 -10.97 12.88 27.26
N VAL A 49 -10.19 12.08 26.53
CA VAL A 49 -9.88 12.31 25.11
C VAL A 49 -11.15 12.15 24.26
N TRP A 50 -11.93 11.10 24.52
CA TRP A 50 -13.20 10.85 23.84
C TRP A 50 -14.20 12.00 24.01
N SER A 51 -14.25 12.60 25.19
CA SER A 51 -15.10 13.77 25.45
C SER A 51 -14.70 14.97 24.58
N VAL A 52 -13.40 15.20 24.38
CA VAL A 52 -12.90 16.24 23.46
C VAL A 52 -13.19 15.88 22.01
N LEU A 53 -12.96 14.64 21.59
CA LEU A 53 -13.24 14.18 20.21
C LEU A 53 -14.73 14.29 19.86
N CYS A 54 -15.61 14.03 20.83
CA CYS A 54 -17.05 14.23 20.67
C CYS A 54 -17.41 15.69 20.34
N THR A 55 -16.58 16.68 20.62
CA THR A 55 -16.87 18.06 20.19
C THR A 55 -16.65 18.28 18.70
N PHE A 56 -15.86 17.42 18.04
CA PHE A 56 -15.52 17.54 16.61
C PHE A 56 -16.25 16.52 15.72
N LEU A 57 -16.78 15.45 16.30
CA LEU A 57 -17.48 14.39 15.59
C LEU A 57 -18.94 14.76 15.31
N ASP A 58 -19.38 14.58 14.08
CA ASP A 58 -20.80 14.63 13.70
C ASP A 58 -21.58 13.48 14.38
N PRO A 59 -22.87 13.65 14.76
CA PRO A 59 -23.70 12.61 15.36
C PRO A 59 -23.70 11.26 14.61
N VAL A 60 -23.62 11.27 13.28
CA VAL A 60 -23.59 10.05 12.45
C VAL A 60 -22.31 9.25 12.67
N ILE A 61 -21.16 9.91 12.85
CA ILE A 61 -19.90 9.20 13.15
C ILE A 61 -19.88 8.74 14.60
N LYS A 62 -20.37 9.57 15.53
CA LYS A 62 -20.45 9.20 16.95
C LYS A 62 -21.25 7.92 17.18
N SER A 63 -22.40 7.77 16.53
CA SER A 63 -23.24 6.57 16.67
C SER A 63 -22.60 5.29 16.11
N LYS A 64 -21.55 5.43 15.29
CA LYS A 64 -20.78 4.32 14.72
C LYS A 64 -19.59 3.90 15.59
N VAL A 65 -19.27 4.64 16.64
CA VAL A 65 -18.20 4.30 17.58
C VAL A 65 -18.73 3.37 18.66
N ILE A 66 -18.07 2.24 18.85
CA ILE A 66 -18.40 1.21 19.83
C ILE A 66 -17.15 0.96 20.67
N PHE A 67 -17.32 0.86 21.98
CA PHE A 67 -16.26 0.46 22.89
C PHE A 67 -16.36 -1.05 23.13
N SER A 68 -15.22 -1.73 23.15
CA SER A 68 -15.15 -3.18 23.35
C SER A 68 -13.96 -3.54 24.25
N GLN A 69 -14.07 -4.67 24.94
CA GLN A 69 -12.98 -5.33 25.66
C GLN A 69 -12.65 -6.68 24.99
N ASP A 70 -11.62 -7.38 25.49
CA ASP A 70 -11.17 -8.70 25.04
C ASP A 70 -12.30 -9.71 24.74
N ASP A 71 -13.32 -9.78 25.59
CA ASP A 71 -14.43 -10.73 25.46
C ASP A 71 -15.51 -10.30 24.46
N GLN A 72 -15.53 -9.02 24.07
CA GLN A 72 -16.59 -8.41 23.27
C GLN A 72 -16.20 -8.20 21.80
N ILE A 73 -14.91 -8.18 21.46
CA ILE A 73 -14.48 -7.91 20.08
C ILE A 73 -14.99 -8.95 19.08
N LYS A 74 -15.18 -10.19 19.54
CA LYS A 74 -15.71 -11.32 18.75
C LYS A 74 -17.18 -11.16 18.37
N ASP A 75 -17.93 -10.29 19.04
CA ASP A 75 -19.31 -9.95 18.65
C ASP A 75 -19.36 -9.10 17.37
N TYR A 76 -18.21 -8.57 16.94
CA TYR A 76 -18.11 -7.61 15.84
C TYR A 76 -17.15 -8.01 14.72
N VAL A 77 -16.23 -8.93 14.99
CA VAL A 77 -15.24 -9.43 14.05
C VAL A 77 -15.14 -10.95 14.21
N ASP A 78 -15.32 -11.67 13.09
CA ASP A 78 -15.25 -13.13 13.08
C ASP A 78 -13.88 -13.65 13.54
N GLU A 79 -13.87 -14.76 14.27
CA GLU A 79 -12.69 -15.31 14.92
C GLU A 79 -11.59 -15.74 13.94
N ASP A 80 -11.94 -16.16 12.74
CA ASP A 80 -11.01 -16.55 11.67
C ASP A 80 -10.33 -15.36 10.98
N VAL A 81 -10.95 -14.18 11.04
CA VAL A 81 -10.39 -12.92 10.50
C VAL A 81 -9.59 -12.18 11.57
N LEU A 82 -10.06 -12.22 12.82
CA LEU A 82 -9.45 -11.51 13.94
C LEU A 82 -8.04 -12.03 14.24
N LEU A 83 -7.10 -11.09 14.41
CA LEU A 83 -5.69 -11.39 14.65
C LEU A 83 -5.51 -12.09 16.01
N SER A 84 -4.60 -13.05 16.06
CA SER A 84 -4.34 -13.87 17.25
C SER A 84 -3.99 -13.04 18.50
N TYR A 85 -3.26 -11.93 18.34
CA TYR A 85 -2.94 -11.03 19.46
C TYR A 85 -4.13 -10.17 19.94
N LEU A 86 -5.26 -10.20 19.24
CA LEU A 86 -6.55 -9.61 19.65
C LEU A 86 -7.56 -10.70 20.08
N GLY A 87 -7.09 -11.93 20.33
CA GLY A 87 -7.94 -13.03 20.78
C GLY A 87 -8.62 -13.85 19.66
N GLY A 88 -8.32 -13.58 18.39
CA GLY A 88 -8.80 -14.39 17.26
C GLY A 88 -7.92 -15.59 16.93
N SER A 89 -8.13 -16.18 15.76
CA SER A 89 -7.40 -17.36 15.26
C SER A 89 -6.50 -17.06 14.05
N ASN A 90 -6.57 -15.85 13.47
CA ASN A 90 -5.71 -15.45 12.37
C ASN A 90 -4.25 -15.31 12.84
N PRO A 91 -3.32 -16.13 12.34
CA PRO A 91 -1.93 -16.12 12.77
C PRO A 91 -1.11 -14.96 12.15
N TYR A 92 -1.71 -14.20 11.23
CA TYR A 92 -1.03 -13.09 10.57
C TYR A 92 -0.48 -12.10 11.59
N THR A 93 0.80 -11.74 11.42
CA THR A 93 1.46 -10.70 12.20
C THR A 93 2.08 -9.72 11.21
N HIS A 94 1.72 -8.45 11.33
CA HIS A 94 2.30 -7.43 10.49
C HIS A 94 3.74 -7.15 10.90
N GLU A 95 4.68 -7.47 10.02
CA GLU A 95 6.08 -7.08 10.16
C GLU A 95 6.34 -5.82 9.33
N TYR A 96 6.74 -4.73 9.99
CA TYR A 96 7.17 -3.53 9.28
C TYR A 96 8.62 -3.70 8.85
N PHE A 97 8.85 -3.65 7.54
CA PHE A 97 10.19 -3.61 6.97
C PHE A 97 10.57 -2.14 6.74
N PRO A 98 11.45 -1.53 7.56
CA PRO A 98 11.90 -0.16 7.34
C PRO A 98 12.79 -0.07 6.10
N PRO A 99 12.90 1.12 5.47
CA PRO A 99 13.83 1.30 4.37
C PRO A 99 15.27 1.19 4.89
N LYS A 100 16.16 0.58 4.11
CA LYS A 100 17.59 0.59 4.43
C LYS A 100 18.19 1.97 4.09
N GLY A 101 19.26 2.37 4.76
CA GLY A 101 19.79 3.75 4.67
C GLY A 101 20.15 4.23 3.25
N ASN A 102 20.41 3.32 2.31
CA ASN A 102 20.71 3.63 0.91
C ASN A 102 19.53 3.38 -0.06
N GLU A 103 18.37 2.93 0.43
CA GLU A 103 17.24 2.49 -0.41
C GLU A 103 16.50 3.65 -1.08
N GLY A 104 16.59 4.85 -0.51
CA GLY A 104 16.00 6.06 -1.07
C GLY A 104 16.81 6.70 -2.19
N LEU A 105 18.05 6.27 -2.42
CA LEU A 105 18.95 6.90 -3.39
C LEU A 105 18.93 6.12 -4.71
N ILE A 106 18.45 6.78 -5.76
CA ILE A 106 18.66 6.29 -7.12
C ILE A 106 20.15 6.34 -7.47
N LYS A 107 20.61 5.42 -8.30
CA LYS A 107 21.97 5.49 -8.85
C LYS A 107 22.07 6.77 -9.70
N PRO A 108 23.12 7.59 -9.54
CA PRO A 108 23.33 8.76 -10.41
C PRO A 108 23.40 8.35 -11.89
N HIS A 109 22.92 9.21 -12.78
CA HIS A 109 22.98 8.98 -14.22
C HIS A 109 24.44 9.04 -14.70
N ASP A 110 24.98 7.87 -15.02
CA ASP A 110 26.31 7.67 -15.55
C ASP A 110 26.27 7.28 -17.05
N ASP A 111 27.43 6.95 -17.60
CA ASP A 111 27.54 6.51 -19.00
C ASP A 111 26.74 5.22 -19.25
N GLU A 112 26.64 4.33 -18.26
CA GLU A 112 25.83 3.11 -18.33
C GLU A 112 24.33 3.45 -18.44
N TYR A 113 23.83 4.42 -17.66
CA TYR A 113 22.45 4.92 -17.81
C TYR A 113 22.18 5.45 -19.22
N SER A 114 23.08 6.31 -19.73
CA SER A 114 22.93 6.92 -21.05
C SER A 114 22.91 5.86 -22.16
N LYS A 115 23.78 4.85 -22.04
CA LYS A 115 23.80 3.68 -22.94
C LYS A 115 22.49 2.89 -22.86
N LEU A 116 22.00 2.56 -21.67
CA LEU A 116 20.76 1.81 -21.47
C LEU A 116 19.53 2.56 -22.01
N LYS A 117 19.48 3.89 -21.89
CA LYS A 117 18.43 4.72 -22.50
C LYS A 117 18.51 4.72 -24.02
N GLY A 118 19.72 4.79 -24.59
CA GLY A 118 19.92 4.68 -26.03
C GLY A 118 19.48 3.32 -26.58
N GLU A 119 19.87 2.23 -25.91
CA GLU A 119 19.41 0.86 -26.22
C GLU A 119 17.87 0.77 -26.16
N ARG A 120 17.26 1.34 -25.11
CA ARG A 120 15.80 1.37 -24.96
C ARG A 120 15.11 2.07 -26.13
N ALA A 121 15.61 3.23 -26.54
CA ALA A 121 15.04 3.99 -27.65
C ALA A 121 15.10 3.19 -28.97
N ALA A 122 16.23 2.52 -29.23
CA ALA A 122 16.36 1.65 -30.40
C ALA A 122 15.41 0.44 -30.34
N LEU A 123 15.24 -0.18 -29.17
CA LEU A 123 14.29 -1.28 -28.96
C LEU A 123 12.83 -0.82 -29.15
N LEU A 124 12.47 0.36 -28.66
CA LEU A 124 11.13 0.93 -28.83
C LEU A 124 10.80 1.13 -30.31
N ASN A 125 11.71 1.73 -31.08
CA ASN A 125 11.50 1.92 -32.52
C ASN A 125 11.27 0.58 -33.25
N LYS A 126 12.07 -0.46 -32.93
CA LYS A 126 11.90 -1.80 -33.51
C LYS A 126 10.57 -2.43 -33.10
N PHE A 127 10.17 -2.26 -31.85
CA PHE A 127 8.92 -2.80 -31.32
C PHE A 127 7.70 -2.13 -31.97
N GLU A 128 7.74 -0.80 -32.15
CA GLU A 128 6.72 -0.03 -32.85
C GLU A 128 6.60 -0.47 -34.30
N GLU A 129 7.72 -0.52 -35.04
CA GLU A 129 7.75 -0.98 -36.44
C GLU A 129 7.18 -2.40 -36.57
N SER A 130 7.60 -3.33 -35.71
CA SER A 130 7.08 -4.70 -35.69
C SER A 130 5.59 -4.75 -35.35
N THR A 131 5.09 -3.81 -34.53
CA THR A 131 3.67 -3.72 -34.18
C THR A 131 2.85 -3.22 -35.36
N TYR A 132 3.30 -2.18 -36.07
CA TYR A 132 2.64 -1.71 -37.29
C TYR A 132 2.58 -2.79 -38.36
N ASN A 133 3.71 -3.46 -38.64
CA ASN A 133 3.76 -4.55 -39.61
C ASN A 133 2.83 -5.72 -39.22
N TRP A 134 2.70 -6.03 -37.92
CA TRP A 134 1.77 -7.05 -37.46
C TRP A 134 0.31 -6.63 -37.65
N ILE A 135 -0.03 -5.37 -37.38
CA ILE A 135 -1.40 -4.84 -37.59
C ILE A 135 -1.78 -4.95 -39.07
N ASP A 136 -0.87 -4.62 -39.98
CA ASP A 136 -1.13 -4.62 -41.42
C ASP A 136 -1.21 -6.04 -42.01
N SER A 137 -0.33 -6.95 -41.57
CA SER A 137 -0.22 -8.31 -42.13
C SER A 137 -1.05 -9.37 -41.38
N ASN A 138 -1.34 -9.15 -40.10
CA ASN A 138 -1.88 -10.11 -39.15
C ASN A 138 -1.08 -11.44 -39.07
N GLU A 139 0.22 -11.41 -39.36
CA GLU A 139 1.07 -12.61 -39.36
C GLU A 139 1.54 -13.01 -37.96
N LYS A 140 1.40 -14.31 -37.64
CA LYS A 140 1.82 -14.87 -36.33
C LYS A 140 3.33 -14.76 -36.07
N ALA A 141 4.16 -14.88 -37.11
CA ALA A 141 5.60 -14.78 -36.98
C ALA A 141 6.04 -13.36 -36.57
N ILE A 142 5.41 -12.33 -37.13
CA ILE A 142 5.68 -10.94 -36.78
C ILE A 142 5.19 -10.64 -35.36
N LYS A 143 4.06 -11.21 -34.95
CA LYS A 143 3.60 -11.14 -33.56
C LYS A 143 4.61 -11.76 -32.60
N LEU A 144 5.16 -12.94 -32.90
CA LEU A 144 6.16 -13.59 -32.06
C LEU A 144 7.41 -12.71 -31.89
N LYS A 145 7.92 -12.14 -32.99
CA LYS A 145 9.07 -11.21 -32.97
C LYS A 145 8.77 -9.95 -32.15
N ARG A 146 7.56 -9.39 -32.25
CA ARG A 146 7.11 -8.28 -31.41
C ARG A 146 7.15 -8.67 -29.93
N ASP A 147 6.67 -9.85 -29.58
CA ASP A 147 6.60 -10.32 -28.19
C ASP A 147 8.02 -10.58 -27.62
N GLU A 148 8.96 -11.04 -28.45
CA GLU A 148 10.40 -11.10 -28.09
C GLU A 148 10.97 -9.71 -27.79
N LEU A 149 10.68 -8.71 -28.64
CA LEU A 149 11.08 -7.32 -28.42
C LEU A 149 10.46 -6.72 -27.14
N ALA A 150 9.23 -7.11 -26.80
CA ALA A 150 8.60 -6.71 -25.53
C ALA A 150 9.39 -7.24 -24.32
N ASN A 151 9.85 -8.50 -24.38
CA ASN A 151 10.67 -9.09 -23.33
C ASN A 151 12.04 -8.39 -23.22
N GLU A 152 12.65 -8.03 -24.34
CA GLU A 152 13.89 -7.24 -24.34
C GLU A 152 13.69 -5.85 -23.72
N LEU A 153 12.58 -5.17 -24.02
CA LEU A 153 12.21 -3.89 -23.42
C LEU A 153 12.00 -4.00 -21.90
N ALA A 154 11.40 -5.09 -21.43
CA ALA A 154 11.19 -5.34 -20.01
C ALA A 154 12.52 -5.65 -19.29
N SER A 155 13.40 -6.44 -19.91
CA SER A 155 14.75 -6.72 -19.40
C SER A 155 15.60 -5.44 -19.31
N ASN A 156 15.55 -4.60 -20.35
CA ASN A 156 16.22 -3.29 -20.33
C ASN A 156 15.64 -2.37 -19.23
N HIS A 157 14.32 -2.36 -19.03
CA HIS A 157 13.69 -1.59 -17.96
C HIS A 157 14.19 -2.01 -16.58
N ALA A 158 14.30 -3.32 -16.30
CA ALA A 158 14.87 -3.79 -15.03
C ALA A 158 16.32 -3.37 -14.79
N LYS A 159 17.10 -3.12 -15.85
CA LYS A 159 18.47 -2.56 -15.72
C LYS A 159 18.44 -1.06 -15.42
N LEU A 160 17.51 -0.32 -16.04
CA LEU A 160 17.32 1.13 -15.83
C LEU A 160 16.71 1.47 -14.48
N ASP A 161 15.97 0.54 -13.93
CA ASP A 161 15.17 0.74 -12.74
C ASP A 161 15.97 1.22 -11.51
N LYS A 162 17.22 0.77 -11.34
CA LYS A 162 18.14 1.27 -10.29
C LYS A 162 18.48 2.76 -10.41
N TYR A 163 18.25 3.37 -11.58
CA TYR A 163 18.46 4.78 -11.86
C TYR A 163 17.16 5.60 -11.82
N GLU A 164 16.03 4.99 -12.15
CA GLU A 164 14.75 5.70 -12.29
C GLU A 164 13.89 5.65 -11.01
N TYR A 165 14.05 4.62 -10.18
CA TYR A 165 13.20 4.41 -9.01
C TYR A 165 13.97 4.00 -7.75
N SER A 166 13.52 4.51 -6.61
CA SER A 166 13.92 4.02 -5.30
C SER A 166 13.28 2.65 -5.00
N GLY A 167 13.90 1.86 -4.11
CA GLY A 167 13.31 0.61 -3.65
C GLY A 167 11.97 0.86 -2.94
N ASN A 168 10.93 0.12 -3.33
CA ASN A 168 9.61 0.19 -2.69
C ASN A 168 9.37 -1.01 -1.75
N ILE A 169 8.26 -0.97 -1.00
CA ILE A 169 7.91 -2.05 -0.06
C ILE A 169 7.77 -3.43 -0.74
N TYR A 170 7.24 -3.49 -1.96
CA TYR A 170 7.06 -4.76 -2.68
C TYR A 170 8.38 -5.45 -3.01
N ARG A 171 9.45 -4.67 -3.21
CA ARG A 171 10.81 -5.21 -3.39
C ARG A 171 11.40 -5.72 -2.09
N ARG A 172 11.17 -5.00 -0.98
CA ARG A 172 11.58 -5.45 0.36
C ARG A 172 10.90 -6.76 0.74
N LEU A 173 9.60 -6.87 0.44
CA LEU A 173 8.81 -8.08 0.61
C LEU A 173 9.13 -9.19 -0.40
N LYS A 174 10.02 -8.94 -1.37
CA LYS A 174 10.35 -9.86 -2.46
C LYS A 174 9.12 -10.35 -3.25
N VAL A 175 8.05 -9.54 -3.27
CA VAL A 175 6.88 -9.72 -4.14
C VAL A 175 7.29 -9.51 -5.58
N ILE A 176 8.14 -8.50 -5.86
CA ILE A 176 8.71 -8.25 -7.19
C ILE A 176 10.15 -8.75 -7.21
N LYS A 177 10.46 -9.72 -8.07
CA LYS A 177 11.81 -10.28 -8.28
C LYS A 177 12.23 -10.12 -9.74
N GLY A 178 12.84 -9.00 -10.11
CA GLY A 178 13.21 -8.74 -11.51
C GLY A 178 12.03 -8.16 -12.32
N TYR A 179 11.97 -8.43 -13.63
CA TYR A 179 10.97 -7.81 -14.52
C TYR A 179 9.70 -8.65 -14.73
N ASP A 180 9.77 -9.97 -14.58
CA ASP A 180 8.70 -10.91 -14.93
C ASP A 180 8.18 -11.76 -13.77
N ASN A 181 8.86 -11.73 -12.62
CA ASN A 181 8.48 -12.56 -11.47
C ASN A 181 7.81 -11.70 -10.40
N VAL A 182 6.49 -11.85 -10.30
CA VAL A 182 5.66 -11.30 -9.23
C VAL A 182 5.06 -12.45 -8.43
N ASN A 183 5.36 -12.51 -7.14
CA ASN A 183 4.88 -13.52 -6.21
C ASN A 183 3.94 -12.85 -5.19
N TRP A 184 2.63 -12.89 -5.49
CA TRP A 184 1.57 -12.35 -4.64
C TRP A 184 1.25 -13.27 -3.46
#